data_AF-A0A3L6ECN3-F1
#
_entry.id   AF-A0A3L6ECN3-F1
#
_cell.length_a   1.000
_cell.length_b   1.000
_cell.length_c   1.000
_cell.angle_alpha   90.00
_cell.angle_beta   90.00
_cell.angle_gamma   90.00
#
_symmetry.space_group_name_H-M   'P 1'
#
loop_
_entity.id
_entity.type
_entity.pdbx_description
1 polymer ?
#
loop_
_entity_poly.entity_id
_entity_poly.type
_entity_poly.pdbx_seq_one_letter_code
_entity_poly.pdbx_strand_id
1 'polypeptide(L)'
;MVVLVVATTSDPASIGPAAAFLAMPGWSPGPPIAEAMESFTNGNVRLLKHERSIVAEDDLDQRWQEATGESVSEVIFLSKHTAVSKRPALTVHPIGPFFFRM
;
A
#
# COMPACT_ATOMS: atom_id res chain seq x y z
N MET A 1 -3.27 14.35 -8.66
CA MET A 1 -3.08 12.89 -8.63
C MET A 1 -2.16 12.55 -7.48
N VAL A 2 -2.43 11.45 -6.80
CA VAL A 2 -1.65 10.97 -5.65
C VAL A 2 -1.14 9.55 -5.88
N VAL A 3 -0.05 9.20 -5.21
CA VAL A 3 0.48 7.83 -5.13
C VAL A 3 0.05 7.23 -3.80
N LEU A 4 -0.57 6.05 -3.84
CA LEU A 4 -0.90 5.29 -2.64
C LEU A 4 0.22 4.29 -2.36
N VAL A 5 0.83 4.38 -1.18
CA VAL A 5 1.70 3.35 -0.62
C VAL A 5 0.89 2.60 0.43
N VAL A 6 0.82 1.28 0.32
CA VAL A 6 -0.05 0.44 1.14
C VAL A 6 0.80 -0.51 1.96
N ALA A 7 0.58 -0.52 3.27
CA ALA A 7 1.25 -1.40 4.21
C ALA A 7 0.21 -2.13 5.05
N THR A 8 0.46 -3.40 5.37
CA THR A 8 -0.37 -4.12 6.34
C THR A 8 0.29 -4.15 7.71
N THR A 9 -0.52 -4.16 8.76
CA THR A 9 -0.05 -4.39 10.13
C THR A 9 0.19 -5.87 10.44
N SER A 10 -0.22 -6.76 9.53
CA SER A 10 -0.08 -8.22 9.66
C SER A 10 1.16 -8.79 8.96
N ASP A 11 1.87 -7.99 8.15
CA ASP A 11 3.08 -8.40 7.43
C ASP A 11 4.32 -7.64 7.95
N PRO A 12 5.29 -8.33 8.59
CA PRO A 12 6.53 -7.72 9.08
C PRO A 12 7.33 -6.97 8.01
N ALA A 13 7.27 -7.40 6.75
CA ALA A 13 7.95 -6.73 5.65
C ALA A 13 7.24 -5.43 5.20
N SER A 14 6.00 -5.22 5.62
CA SER A 14 5.28 -3.95 5.45
C SER A 14 5.54 -2.99 6.62
N ILE A 15 5.59 -3.51 7.86
CA ILE A 15 5.70 -2.70 9.09
C ILE A 15 6.99 -1.87 9.10
N GLY A 16 8.14 -2.49 8.83
CA GLY A 16 9.44 -1.81 8.88
C GLY A 16 9.53 -0.62 7.92
N PRO A 17 9.29 -0.83 6.61
CA PRO A 17 9.30 0.26 5.63
C PRO A 17 8.24 1.34 5.91
N ALA A 18 7.03 0.99 6.35
CA ALA A 18 6.00 1.97 6.71
C ALA A 18 6.43 2.86 7.90
N ALA A 19 7.03 2.25 8.93
CA ALA A 19 7.58 2.99 10.06
C ALA A 19 8.73 3.92 9.62
N ALA A 20 9.60 3.46 8.71
CA ALA A 20 10.67 4.28 8.16
C ALA A 20 10.12 5.48 7.36
N PHE A 21 9.01 5.32 6.61
CA PHE A 21 8.32 6.44 6.00
C PHE A 21 7.88 7.46 7.04
N LEU A 22 7.11 7.03 8.04
CA LEU A 22 6.54 7.94 9.05
C LEU A 22 7.57 8.61 9.96
N ALA A 23 8.78 8.05 10.06
CA ALA A 23 9.90 8.68 10.76
C ALA A 23 10.54 9.84 9.98
N MET A 24 10.32 9.94 8.67
CA MET A 24 10.79 11.06 7.86
C MET A 24 9.96 12.32 8.12
N PRO A 25 10.54 13.53 7.97
CA PRO A 25 9.77 14.76 8.09
C PRO A 25 8.71 14.89 6.99
N GLY A 26 7.65 15.66 7.27
CA GLY A 26 6.60 16.00 6.31
C GLY A 26 5.38 15.08 6.32
N TRP A 27 5.41 13.98 7.08
CA TRP A 27 4.23 13.15 7.29
C TRP A 27 3.29 13.76 8.32
N SER A 28 2.00 13.79 7.99
CA SER A 28 0.93 14.14 8.91
C SER A 28 -0.25 13.16 8.76
N PRO A 29 -1.14 13.08 9.77
CA PRO A 29 -2.35 12.28 9.66
C PRO A 29 -3.19 12.70 8.44
N GLY A 30 -3.66 11.71 7.69
CA GLY A 30 -4.52 11.89 6.53
C GLY A 30 -6.01 11.79 6.87
N PRO A 31 -6.90 11.88 5.86
CA PRO A 31 -8.34 11.75 6.06
C PRO A 31 -8.72 10.34 6.53
N PRO A 32 -9.75 10.19 7.39
CA PRO A 32 -10.30 8.87 7.69
C PRO A 32 -10.89 8.25 6.42
N ILE A 33 -10.64 6.97 6.22
CA ILE A 33 -11.19 6.17 5.12
C ILE A 33 -12.01 5.02 5.71
N ALA A 34 -12.73 4.30 4.85
CA ALA A 34 -13.60 3.18 5.24
C ALA A 34 -12.96 2.25 6.28
N GLU A 35 -13.82 1.71 7.16
CA GLU A 35 -13.48 1.13 8.46
C GLU A 35 -12.16 0.33 8.50
N ALA A 36 -11.28 0.75 9.42
CA ALA A 36 -10.00 0.16 9.81
C ALA A 36 -8.76 0.42 8.92
N MET A 37 -8.74 1.52 8.15
CA MET A 37 -7.53 1.97 7.44
C MET A 37 -7.03 3.32 7.98
N GLU A 38 -5.85 3.33 8.60
CA GLU A 38 -5.15 4.57 8.95
C GLU A 38 -4.53 5.17 7.69
N SER A 39 -4.59 6.49 7.54
CA SER A 39 -3.98 7.19 6.41
C SER A 39 -3.03 8.29 6.89
N PHE A 40 -1.98 8.53 6.10
CA PHE A 40 -0.99 9.56 6.33
C PHE A 40 -0.66 10.24 5.01
N THR A 41 -0.30 11.51 5.07
CA THR A 41 -0.05 12.35 3.89
C THR A 41 1.33 12.99 3.97
N ASN A 42 2.01 13.02 2.82
CA ASN A 42 3.23 13.78 2.60
C ASN A 42 3.30 14.20 1.12
N GLY A 43 3.07 15.48 0.82
CA GLY A 43 3.04 15.98 -0.56
C GLY A 43 1.98 15.27 -1.41
N ASN A 44 2.40 14.62 -2.50
CA ASN A 44 1.56 13.82 -3.39
C ASN A 44 1.51 12.32 -3.03
N VAL A 45 2.12 11.92 -1.91
CA VAL A 45 2.15 10.51 -1.46
C VAL A 45 1.18 10.34 -0.29
N ARG A 46 0.49 9.21 -0.28
CA ARG A 46 -0.38 8.76 0.81
C ARG A 46 0.13 7.42 1.30
N LEU A 47 0.31 7.27 2.61
CA LEU A 47 0.61 5.97 3.22
C LEU A 47 -0.66 5.46 3.90
N LEU A 48 -1.10 4.28 3.48
CA LEU A 48 -2.28 3.61 4.01
C LEU A 48 -1.83 2.40 4.83
N LYS A 49 -2.35 2.27 6.05
CA LYS A 49 -2.12 1.11 6.92
C LYS A 49 -3.43 0.43 7.25
N HIS A 50 -3.52 -0.88 7.05
CA HIS A 50 -4.68 -1.68 7.42
C HIS A 50 -4.29 -3.09 7.87
N GLU A 51 -5.24 -3.84 8.42
CA GLU A 51 -4.97 -5.21 8.89
C GLU A 51 -5.24 -6.28 7.80
N ARG A 52 -5.97 -5.91 6.75
CA ARG A 52 -6.36 -6.81 5.66
C ARG A 52 -5.16 -7.29 4.83
N SER A 53 -5.35 -8.41 4.15
CA SER A 53 -4.36 -8.93 3.19
C SER A 53 -4.28 -8.05 1.95
N ILE A 54 -3.08 -7.69 1.50
CA ILE A 54 -2.87 -6.87 0.28
C ILE A 54 -3.46 -7.51 -0.98
N VAL A 55 -3.53 -8.85 -1.04
CA VAL A 55 -4.04 -9.57 -2.23
C VAL A 55 -5.56 -9.53 -2.32
N ALA A 56 -6.24 -9.07 -1.28
CA ALA A 56 -7.70 -8.95 -1.23
C ALA A 56 -8.17 -7.48 -1.27
N GLU A 57 -7.26 -6.54 -1.53
CA GLU A 57 -7.56 -5.10 -1.51
C GLU A 57 -7.99 -4.61 -2.91
N ASP A 58 -9.12 -5.13 -3.38
CA ASP A 58 -9.72 -4.75 -4.67
C ASP A 58 -10.23 -3.29 -4.67
N ASP A 59 -10.19 -2.65 -5.84
CA ASP A 59 -10.75 -1.32 -6.10
C ASP A 59 -10.30 -0.22 -5.11
N LEU A 60 -9.07 -0.34 -4.56
CA LEU A 60 -8.57 0.58 -3.54
C LEU A 60 -8.44 2.02 -4.04
N ASP A 61 -7.98 2.18 -5.27
CA ASP A 61 -7.88 3.46 -5.95
C ASP A 61 -9.24 4.12 -6.13
N GLN A 62 -10.25 3.35 -6.57
CA GLN A 62 -11.62 3.84 -6.69
C GLN A 62 -12.18 4.27 -5.32
N ARG A 63 -12.06 3.42 -4.30
CA ARG A 63 -12.54 3.73 -2.95
C ARG A 63 -11.84 4.95 -2.36
N TRP A 64 -10.54 5.13 -2.62
CA TRP A 64 -9.80 6.32 -2.21
C TRP A 64 -10.35 7.58 -2.89
N GLN A 65 -10.53 7.53 -4.21
CA GLN A 65 -11.04 8.67 -4.97
C GLN A 65 -12.46 9.04 -4.55
N GLU A 66 -13.33 8.06 -4.29
CA GLU A 66 -14.70 8.29 -3.79
C GLU A 66 -14.70 8.94 -2.40
N ALA A 67 -13.79 8.52 -1.51
CA ALA A 67 -13.72 9.04 -0.15
C ALA A 67 -13.08 10.44 -0.04
N THR A 68 -12.11 10.74 -0.92
CA THR A 68 -11.25 11.93 -0.77
C THR A 68 -11.36 12.94 -1.90
N GLY A 69 -11.92 12.55 -3.05
CA GLY A 69 -11.88 13.32 -4.29
C GLY A 69 -10.51 13.33 -4.98
N GLU A 70 -9.49 12.67 -4.42
CA GLU A 70 -8.15 12.64 -5.01
C GLU A 70 -8.03 11.50 -6.03
N SER A 71 -7.65 11.84 -7.26
CA SER A 71 -7.34 10.82 -8.28
C SER A 71 -6.03 10.11 -7.98
N VAL A 72 -6.01 8.79 -8.16
CA VAL A 72 -4.82 7.95 -7.91
C VAL A 72 -4.05 7.72 -9.22
N SER A 73 -2.74 7.91 -9.20
CA SER A 73 -1.87 7.57 -10.34
C SER A 73 -1.27 6.18 -10.21
N GLU A 74 -0.93 5.76 -8.99
CA GLU A 74 -0.19 4.53 -8.71
C GLU A 74 -0.58 3.97 -7.34
N VAL A 75 -0.55 2.64 -7.22
CA VAL A 75 -0.70 1.93 -5.95
C VAL A 75 0.50 1.01 -5.76
N ILE A 76 1.22 1.18 -4.66
CA ILE A 76 2.46 0.46 -4.34
C ILE A 76 2.23 -0.32 -3.04
N PHE A 77 2.31 -1.64 -3.10
CA PHE A 77 2.17 -2.50 -1.93
C PHE A 77 3.53 -2.85 -1.35
N LEU A 78 3.73 -2.57 -0.07
CA LEU A 78 4.85 -3.05 0.72
C LEU A 78 4.50 -4.45 1.22
N SER A 79 5.27 -5.48 0.85
CA SER A 79 4.96 -6.85 1.27
C SER A 79 6.15 -7.78 1.27
N LYS A 80 6.05 -8.87 2.04
CA LYS A 80 6.99 -9.97 2.03
C LYS A 80 6.90 -10.74 0.71
N HIS A 81 8.08 -11.04 0.17
CA HIS A 81 8.24 -12.11 -0.78
C HIS A 81 8.61 -13.40 -0.03
N THR A 82 7.87 -14.49 -0.26
CA THR A 82 8.15 -15.79 0.37
C THR A 82 8.61 -16.78 -0.69
N ALA A 83 9.86 -17.26 -0.56
CA ALA A 83 10.43 -18.27 -1.44
C ALA A 83 11.20 -19.34 -0.65
N VAL A 84 11.13 -20.59 -1.11
CA VAL A 84 11.80 -21.75 -0.47
C VAL A 84 13.32 -21.59 -0.43
N SER A 85 13.90 -20.81 -1.35
CA SER A 85 15.35 -20.61 -1.48
C SER A 85 16.00 -19.91 -0.27
N LYS A 86 15.22 -19.23 0.58
CA LYS A 86 15.68 -18.42 1.73
C LYS A 86 16.77 -17.39 1.39
N ARG A 87 16.91 -17.02 0.11
CA ARG A 87 17.86 -16.01 -0.33
C ARG A 87 17.34 -14.62 0.03
N PRO A 88 18.16 -13.75 0.65
CA PRO A 88 17.81 -12.35 0.82
C PRO A 88 17.55 -11.71 -0.54
N ALA A 89 16.42 -11.02 -0.67
CA ALA A 89 16.05 -10.35 -1.91
C ALA A 89 15.20 -9.11 -1.61
N LEU A 90 15.32 -8.11 -2.48
CA LEU A 90 14.39 -7.01 -2.61
C LEU A 90 13.80 -7.09 -4.02
N THR A 91 12.49 -7.25 -4.12
CA THR A 91 11.80 -7.56 -5.38
C THR A 91 10.72 -6.55 -5.69
N VAL A 92 10.47 -6.32 -6.97
CA VAL A 92 9.33 -5.53 -7.47
C VAL A 92 8.65 -6.35 -8.55
N HIS A 93 7.32 -6.43 -8.51
CA HIS A 93 6.52 -7.07 -9.55
C HIS A 93 5.12 -6.44 -9.59
N PRO A 94 4.44 -6.43 -10.76
CA PRO A 94 3.03 -6.08 -10.83
C PRO A 94 2.17 -7.15 -10.13
N ILE A 95 1.00 -6.76 -9.67
CA ILE A 95 -0.04 -7.68 -9.19
C ILE A 95 -0.95 -8.00 -10.36
N GLY A 96 -1.27 -9.29 -10.54
CA GLY A 96 -2.25 -9.72 -11.52
C GLY A 96 -2.06 -11.19 -11.91
N PRO A 97 -3.15 -11.96 -12.08
CA PRO A 97 -3.07 -13.29 -12.66
C PRO A 97 -2.69 -13.17 -14.15
N PHE A 98 -1.81 -14.05 -14.61
CA PHE A 98 -1.56 -14.21 -16.03
C PHE A 98 -2.70 -15.02 -16.66
N PHE A 99 -3.52 -14.39 -17.49
CA PHE A 99 -4.55 -15.05 -18.29
C PHE A 99 -4.09 -15.18 -19.74
N PHE A 100 -3.93 -16.41 -20.22
CA PHE A 100 -3.80 -16.70 -21.65
C PHE A 100 -5.21 -16.82 -22.24
N ARG A 101 -5.57 -15.97 -23.20
CA ARG A 101 -6.74 -16.22 -24.05
C ARG A 101 -6.34 -17.26 -25.10
N MET A 102 -6.95 -18.44 -25.06
CA MET A 102 -7.00 -19.38 -26.19
C MET A 102 -8.01 -18.90 -27.22
#